data_AF-A0A1E1W430-F1
#
_entry.id   AF-A0A1E1W430-F1
#
_cell.length_a   1.000
_cell.length_b   1.000
_cell.length_c   1.000
_cell.angle_alpha   90.00
_cell.angle_beta   90.00
_cell.angle_gamma   90.00
#
_symmetry.space_group_name_H-M   'P 1'
#
loop_
_entity.id
_entity.type
_entity.pdbx_description
1 polymer ?
#
loop_
_entity_poly.entity_id
_entity_poly.type
_entity_poly.pdbx_seq_one_letter_code
_entity_poly.pdbx_strand_id
1 'polypeptide(L)'
;WFFLSSRAGGALSRGATPPGTRLSAAGSATLGSLRLLLQYTVDHVFPIHHYRQLEELFLRSVHQKPITTSAVYILGEIVSSKTDAAQPLVRLFTHHDLIVPIVKELADAEISVLTDATTIFRGNTLVSKMMDEAMRLSGASYLRSVLRPTLAAVLTEKRPCEIDPARVKPSAAIATNLANLKDYVERVFA
;
A
#
# COMPACT_ATOMS: atom_id res chain seq x y z
N TRP A 1 -8.54 -19.91 -22.50
CA TRP A 1 -9.52 -20.65 -21.68
C TRP A 1 -9.19 -22.13 -21.81
N PHE A 2 -8.82 -22.78 -20.71
CA PHE A 2 -8.50 -24.21 -20.73
C PHE A 2 -9.66 -24.98 -20.11
N PHE A 3 -10.12 -26.04 -20.77
CA PHE A 3 -11.08 -26.97 -20.20
C PHE A 3 -10.30 -28.04 -19.44
N LEU A 4 -10.43 -28.06 -18.11
CA LEU A 4 -9.86 -29.13 -17.30
C LEU A 4 -10.84 -30.29 -17.26
N SER A 5 -10.40 -31.45 -17.72
CA SER A 5 -11.12 -32.72 -17.54
C SER A 5 -10.70 -33.36 -16.22
N SER A 6 -11.66 -33.88 -15.45
CA SER A 6 -11.37 -34.62 -14.22
C SER A 6 -10.50 -35.84 -14.53
N ARG A 7 -9.42 -36.03 -13.78
CA ARG A 7 -8.63 -37.27 -13.77
C ARG A 7 -9.32 -38.41 -13.00
N ALA A 8 -10.47 -38.15 -12.37
CA ALA A 8 -11.23 -39.19 -11.69
C ALA A 8 -12.10 -39.94 -12.70
N GLY A 9 -11.67 -41.16 -13.04
CA GLY A 9 -12.48 -42.15 -13.73
C GLY A 9 -12.21 -42.23 -15.23
N GLY A 10 -11.29 -43.11 -15.62
CA GLY A 10 -11.14 -43.49 -17.02
C GLY A 10 -12.41 -44.15 -17.54
N ALA A 11 -13.02 -43.56 -18.55
CA ALA A 11 -13.81 -44.26 -19.57
C ALA A 11 -13.99 -43.32 -20.77
N LEU A 12 -13.51 -43.77 -21.91
CA LEU A 12 -13.73 -43.18 -23.22
C LEU A 12 -15.24 -43.01 -23.45
N SER A 13 -15.72 -41.77 -23.60
CA SER A 13 -17.01 -41.52 -24.25
C SER A 13 -16.83 -40.44 -25.31
N ARG A 14 -16.55 -40.90 -26.53
CA ARG A 14 -16.72 -40.12 -27.75
C ARG A 14 -18.22 -39.96 -27.99
N GLY A 15 -18.81 -38.90 -27.47
CA GLY A 15 -20.18 -38.51 -27.76
C GLY A 15 -20.23 -37.03 -28.13
N ALA A 16 -20.13 -36.74 -29.44
CA ALA A 16 -20.42 -35.41 -29.96
C ALA A 16 -21.94 -35.29 -30.13
N THR A 17 -22.62 -34.57 -29.23
CA THR A 17 -24.00 -34.14 -29.44
C THR A 17 -24.13 -32.64 -29.19
N PRO A 18 -24.79 -31.88 -30.10
CA PRO A 18 -24.94 -30.43 -29.96
C PRO A 18 -25.86 -30.01 -28.80
N PRO A 19 -25.82 -28.74 -28.37
CA PRO A 19 -26.60 -28.27 -27.24
C PRO A 19 -28.10 -28.19 -27.61
N GLY A 20 -28.96 -28.91 -26.88
CA GLY A 20 -30.42 -28.75 -27.01
C GLY A 20 -31.28 -29.97 -26.66
N THR A 21 -30.70 -31.17 -26.55
CA THR A 21 -31.50 -32.39 -26.31
C THR A 21 -31.41 -32.83 -24.85
N ARG A 22 -32.54 -32.70 -24.14
CA ARG A 22 -32.75 -33.25 -22.79
C ARG A 22 -32.75 -34.78 -22.84
N LEU A 23 -31.60 -35.40 -22.66
CA LEU A 23 -31.51 -36.78 -22.20
C LEU A 23 -30.53 -36.82 -21.03
N SER A 24 -31.05 -36.51 -19.84
CA SER A 24 -30.41 -36.79 -18.57
C SER A 24 -30.34 -38.32 -18.39
N ALA A 25 -29.24 -38.91 -18.85
CA ALA A 25 -28.83 -40.22 -18.37
C ALA A 25 -28.42 -40.06 -16.90
N ALA A 26 -29.32 -40.45 -16.01
CA ALA A 26 -29.08 -40.57 -14.58
C ALA A 26 -27.91 -41.54 -14.33
N GLY A 27 -26.85 -41.06 -13.67
CA GLY A 27 -25.84 -41.95 -13.11
C GLY A 27 -24.40 -41.43 -13.04
N SER A 28 -24.04 -40.38 -13.77
CA SER A 28 -22.71 -39.76 -13.59
C SER A 28 -22.89 -38.34 -13.08
N ALA A 29 -22.44 -38.09 -11.86
CA ALA A 29 -22.39 -36.75 -11.29
C ALA A 29 -21.49 -35.89 -12.20
N THR A 30 -22.10 -35.12 -13.10
CA THR A 30 -21.39 -34.13 -13.90
C THR A 30 -20.89 -33.06 -12.95
N LEU A 31 -19.69 -33.26 -12.40
CA LEU A 31 -18.95 -32.25 -11.66
C LEU A 31 -18.88 -31.03 -12.58
N GLY A 32 -19.48 -29.91 -12.15
CA GLY A 32 -19.69 -28.72 -12.99
C GLY A 32 -18.40 -28.14 -13.58
N SER A 33 -18.53 -27.11 -14.43
CA SER A 33 -17.38 -26.48 -15.09
C SER A 33 -16.68 -25.46 -14.20
N LEU A 34 -15.35 -25.54 -14.10
CA LEU A 34 -14.51 -24.54 -13.44
C LEU A 34 -13.82 -23.64 -14.47
N ARG A 35 -13.97 -22.32 -14.35
CA ARG A 35 -13.31 -21.33 -15.23
C ARG A 35 -12.13 -20.71 -14.48
N LEU A 36 -10.91 -21.11 -14.85
CA LEU A 36 -9.68 -20.59 -14.27
C LEU A 36 -9.03 -19.55 -15.17
N LEU A 37 -8.53 -18.47 -14.56
CA LEU A 37 -7.58 -17.54 -15.16
C LEU A 37 -6.27 -17.70 -14.38
N LEU A 38 -5.25 -18.24 -15.04
CA LEU A 38 -3.90 -18.34 -14.48
C LEU A 38 -3.01 -17.33 -15.18
N GLN A 39 -2.28 -16.54 -14.38
CA GLN A 39 -1.21 -15.68 -14.84
C GLN A 39 0.09 -16.13 -14.18
N TYR A 40 1.11 -16.39 -14.99
CA TYR A 40 2.44 -16.77 -14.53
C TYR A 40 3.43 -15.72 -15.03
N THR A 41 4.16 -15.11 -14.09
CA THR A 41 5.20 -14.12 -14.36
C THR A 41 6.50 -14.60 -13.71
N VAL A 42 7.61 -14.44 -14.42
CA VAL A 42 8.95 -14.75 -13.94
C VAL A 42 9.78 -13.49 -13.99
N ASP A 43 10.18 -13.00 -12.82
CA ASP A 43 11.04 -11.84 -12.68
C ASP A 43 12.47 -12.29 -12.37
N HIS A 44 13.44 -11.78 -13.13
CA HIS A 44 14.86 -12.07 -12.92
C HIS A 44 15.57 -10.84 -12.37
N VAL A 45 16.12 -10.95 -11.16
CA VAL A 45 16.93 -9.90 -10.54
C VAL A 45 18.41 -10.18 -10.83
N PHE A 46 19.09 -9.26 -11.49
CA PHE A 46 20.51 -9.40 -11.81
C PHE A 46 21.40 -9.15 -10.57
N PRO A 47 22.66 -9.59 -10.59
CA PRO A 47 23.62 -9.20 -9.56
C PRO A 47 23.85 -7.67 -9.51
N ILE A 48 24.18 -7.15 -8.32
CA ILE A 48 24.24 -5.70 -8.02
C ILE A 48 25.13 -4.88 -8.97
N HIS A 49 26.20 -5.46 -9.52
CA HIS A 49 27.12 -4.74 -10.41
C HIS A 49 26.45 -4.24 -11.69
N HIS A 50 25.36 -4.87 -12.14
CA HIS A 50 24.58 -4.38 -13.29
C HIS A 50 23.79 -3.11 -12.98
N TYR A 51 23.51 -2.83 -11.70
CA TYR A 51 22.73 -1.67 -11.27
C TYR A 51 23.58 -0.50 -10.77
N ARG A 52 24.91 -0.69 -10.61
CA ARG A 52 25.81 0.30 -10.02
C ARG A 52 25.74 1.67 -10.72
N GLN A 53 25.71 1.69 -12.05
CA GLN A 53 25.62 2.95 -12.81
C GLN A 53 24.31 3.70 -12.53
N LEU A 54 23.20 2.98 -12.41
CA LEU A 54 21.90 3.56 -12.09
C LEU A 54 21.84 4.04 -10.64
N GLU A 55 22.39 3.25 -9.72
CA GLU A 55 22.53 3.63 -8.31
C GLU A 55 23.35 4.92 -8.18
N GLU A 56 24.54 4.99 -8.77
CA GLU A 56 25.37 6.19 -8.75
C GLU A 56 24.66 7.41 -9.36
N LEU A 57 23.90 7.21 -10.45
CA LEU A 57 23.10 8.28 -11.06
C LEU A 57 22.09 8.88 -10.07
N PHE A 58 21.37 8.03 -9.32
CA PHE A 58 20.44 8.50 -8.30
C PHE A 58 21.17 9.15 -7.12
N LEU A 59 22.26 8.57 -6.62
CA LEU A 59 23.01 9.14 -5.49
C LEU A 59 23.59 10.52 -5.80
N ARG A 60 24.06 10.75 -7.04
CA ARG A 60 24.54 12.06 -7.50
C ARG A 60 23.47 13.14 -7.49
N SER A 61 22.18 12.78 -7.50
CA SER A 61 21.07 13.72 -7.49
C SER A 61 21.08 14.66 -6.29
N VAL A 62 21.60 14.21 -5.15
CA VAL A 62 21.73 15.03 -3.92
C VAL A 62 22.60 16.26 -4.12
N HIS A 63 23.63 16.14 -4.95
CA HIS A 63 24.62 17.20 -5.18
C HIS A 63 24.34 18.02 -6.45
N GLN A 64 23.32 17.64 -7.22
CA GLN A 64 23.03 18.29 -8.49
C GLN A 64 22.18 19.55 -8.28
N LYS A 65 22.64 20.68 -8.84
CA LYS A 65 21.96 21.96 -8.80
C LYS A 65 21.74 22.49 -10.22
N PRO A 66 20.51 22.89 -10.60
CA PRO A 66 19.28 22.81 -9.82
C PRO A 66 18.77 21.36 -9.70
N ILE A 67 18.15 21.03 -8.56
CA ILE A 67 17.63 19.67 -8.28
C ILE A 67 16.58 19.22 -9.30
N THR A 68 15.92 20.16 -9.99
CA THR A 68 14.96 19.90 -11.08
C THR A 68 15.57 19.18 -12.28
N THR A 69 16.90 19.20 -12.43
CA THR A 69 17.63 18.48 -13.48
C THR A 69 18.12 17.09 -13.04
N SER A 70 17.92 16.74 -11.77
CA SER A 70 18.39 15.48 -11.20
C SER A 70 17.57 14.28 -11.69
N ALA A 71 18.19 13.10 -11.68
CA ALA A 71 17.53 11.87 -12.09
C ALA A 71 16.32 11.54 -11.19
N VAL A 72 16.42 11.83 -9.88
CA VAL A 72 15.31 11.63 -8.94
C VAL A 72 14.14 12.55 -9.26
N TYR A 73 14.38 13.83 -9.53
CA TYR A 73 13.32 14.77 -9.85
C TYR A 73 12.63 14.42 -11.18
N ILE A 74 13.42 14.14 -12.22
CA ILE A 74 12.88 13.74 -13.53
C ILE A 74 12.08 12.45 -13.43
N LEU A 75 12.59 11.45 -12.69
CA LEU A 75 11.83 10.23 -12.40
C LEU A 75 10.51 10.57 -11.71
N GLY A 76 10.57 11.46 -10.73
CA GLY A 76 9.43 12.00 -10.02
C GLY A 76 8.39 12.60 -10.95
N GLU A 77 8.76 13.25 -12.04
CA GLU A 77 7.81 13.84 -12.99
C GLU A 77 7.21 12.81 -13.96
N ILE A 78 8.02 11.89 -14.49
CA ILE A 78 7.59 10.95 -15.54
C ILE A 78 6.73 9.78 -15.02
N VAL A 79 6.88 9.41 -13.74
CA VAL A 79 6.16 8.25 -13.19
C VAL A 79 4.68 8.55 -12.95
N SER A 80 3.82 7.60 -13.34
CA SER A 80 2.37 7.69 -13.16
C SER A 80 1.98 7.58 -11.67
N SER A 81 2.64 6.69 -10.93
CA SER A 81 2.46 6.53 -9.48
C SER A 81 3.69 7.05 -8.74
N LYS A 82 3.54 8.17 -8.02
CA LYS A 82 4.62 8.72 -7.17
C LYS A 82 4.95 7.77 -6.01
N THR A 83 3.96 7.01 -5.54
CA THR A 83 4.11 6.03 -4.46
C THR A 83 5.04 4.87 -4.88
N ASP A 84 4.89 4.39 -6.11
CA ASP A 84 5.67 3.24 -6.63
C ASP A 84 7.15 3.62 -6.81
N ALA A 85 7.43 4.89 -7.12
CA ALA A 85 8.79 5.42 -7.20
C ALA A 85 9.35 5.76 -5.81
N ALA A 86 8.53 6.31 -4.90
CA ALA A 86 8.98 6.73 -3.58
C ALA A 86 9.57 5.58 -2.76
N GLN A 87 8.94 4.40 -2.75
CA GLN A 87 9.42 3.26 -1.97
C GLN A 87 10.87 2.81 -2.30
N PRO A 88 11.20 2.47 -3.55
CA PRO A 88 12.55 2.06 -3.89
C PRO A 88 13.56 3.20 -3.70
N LEU A 89 13.19 4.45 -4.00
CA LEU A 89 14.07 5.60 -3.78
C LEU A 89 14.39 5.79 -2.30
N VAL A 90 13.39 5.75 -1.42
CA VAL A 90 13.60 5.89 0.02
C VAL A 90 14.53 4.79 0.53
N ARG A 91 14.30 3.53 0.13
CA ARG A 91 15.18 2.42 0.51
C ARG A 91 16.62 2.63 0.03
N LEU A 92 16.80 3.09 -1.21
CA LEU A 92 18.12 3.39 -1.77
C LEU A 92 18.82 4.49 -0.97
N PHE A 93 18.17 5.63 -0.76
CA PHE A 93 18.80 6.75 -0.05
C PHE A 93 18.98 6.49 1.44
N THR A 94 18.10 5.71 2.08
CA THR A 94 18.29 5.28 3.48
C THR A 94 19.48 4.32 3.60
N HIS A 95 19.69 3.42 2.64
CA HIS A 95 20.86 2.52 2.65
C HIS A 95 22.20 3.27 2.63
N HIS A 96 22.23 4.45 1.99
CA HIS A 96 23.42 5.30 1.85
C HIS A 96 23.44 6.49 2.83
N ASP A 97 22.56 6.55 3.82
CA ASP A 97 22.45 7.67 4.78
C ASP A 97 22.19 9.06 4.14
N LEU A 98 21.61 9.08 2.94
CA LEU A 98 21.34 10.28 2.14
C LEU A 98 19.86 10.66 2.06
N ILE A 99 18.98 9.98 2.81
CA ILE A 99 17.53 10.22 2.77
C ILE A 99 17.14 11.64 3.22
N VAL A 100 17.75 12.16 4.28
CA VAL A 100 17.45 13.51 4.78
C VAL A 100 17.93 14.59 3.79
N PRO A 101 19.19 14.54 3.29
CA PRO A 101 19.65 15.45 2.25
C PRO A 101 18.78 15.50 1.00
N ILE A 102 18.43 14.34 0.41
CA ILE A 102 17.66 14.33 -0.85
C ILE A 102 16.24 14.88 -0.66
N VAL A 103 15.57 14.51 0.44
CA VAL A 103 14.21 14.98 0.73
C VAL A 103 14.21 16.47 0.97
N LYS A 104 15.22 17.01 1.68
CA LYS A 104 15.38 18.44 1.88
C LYS A 104 15.51 19.19 0.56
N GLU A 105 16.39 18.73 -0.32
CA GLU A 105 16.61 19.36 -1.63
C GLU A 105 15.36 19.38 -2.50
N LEU A 106 14.61 18.27 -2.53
CA LEU A 106 13.35 18.20 -3.26
C LEU A 106 12.26 19.08 -2.63
N ALA A 107 12.20 19.11 -1.29
CA ALA A 107 11.26 19.94 -0.56
C ALA A 107 11.52 21.44 -0.76
N ASP A 108 12.79 21.87 -0.75
CA ASP A 108 13.17 23.27 -1.00
C ASP A 108 12.73 23.70 -2.41
N ALA A 109 12.87 22.83 -3.42
CA ALA A 109 12.39 23.11 -4.76
C ALA A 109 10.85 23.16 -4.84
N GLU A 110 10.15 22.26 -4.16
CA GLU A 110 8.69 22.26 -4.11
C GLU A 110 8.15 23.54 -3.44
N ILE A 111 8.73 23.92 -2.30
CA ILE A 111 8.39 25.16 -1.58
C ILE A 111 8.65 26.39 -2.44
N SER A 112 9.73 26.40 -3.23
CA SER A 112 10.07 27.55 -4.09
C SER A 112 9.01 27.86 -5.17
N VAL A 113 8.23 26.85 -5.57
CA VAL A 113 7.20 26.95 -6.63
C VAL A 113 5.81 27.18 -6.04
N LEU A 114 5.59 26.82 -4.78
CA LEU A 114 4.28 26.92 -4.14
C LEU A 114 3.94 28.37 -3.78
N THR A 115 2.73 28.78 -4.14
CA THR A 115 2.17 30.11 -3.82
C THR A 115 1.32 30.11 -2.55
N ASP A 116 0.77 28.96 -2.16
CA ASP A 116 -0.08 28.79 -0.98
C ASP A 116 0.57 27.84 0.04
N ALA A 117 0.94 28.39 1.18
CA ALA A 117 1.56 27.66 2.28
C ALA A 117 0.67 26.55 2.86
N THR A 118 -0.66 26.64 2.70
CA THR A 118 -1.59 25.63 3.24
C THR A 118 -1.61 24.31 2.45
N THR A 119 -0.99 24.30 1.26
CA THR A 119 -0.91 23.13 0.36
C THR A 119 0.43 22.39 0.41
N ILE A 120 1.42 22.97 1.12
CA ILE A 120 2.75 22.39 1.27
C ILE A 120 2.65 20.98 1.88
N PHE A 121 3.29 20.00 1.24
CA PHE A 121 3.34 18.59 1.61
C PHE A 121 2.00 17.85 1.70
N ARG A 122 0.89 18.42 1.20
CA ARG A 122 -0.43 17.78 1.17
C ARG A 122 -0.80 17.19 -0.20
N GLY A 123 0.16 17.18 -1.13
CA GLY A 123 -0.06 16.82 -2.53
C GLY A 123 0.25 15.37 -2.88
N ASN A 124 -0.12 15.01 -4.12
CA ASN A 124 0.37 13.80 -4.78
C ASN A 124 1.73 14.07 -5.46
N THR A 125 2.71 14.51 -4.67
CA THR A 125 4.05 14.84 -5.15
C THR A 125 5.05 13.77 -4.71
N LEU A 126 6.18 13.67 -5.42
CA LEU A 126 7.22 12.71 -5.06
C LEU A 126 7.73 12.98 -3.63
N VAL A 127 7.86 14.25 -3.24
CA VAL A 127 8.36 14.65 -1.92
C VAL A 127 7.47 14.16 -0.80
N SER A 128 6.16 14.44 -0.86
CA SER A 128 5.19 13.94 0.12
C SER A 128 5.24 12.42 0.23
N LYS A 129 5.33 11.70 -0.89
CA LYS A 129 5.41 10.23 -0.87
C LYS A 129 6.73 9.70 -0.32
N MET A 130 7.85 10.36 -0.59
CA MET A 130 9.14 9.99 -0.01
C MET A 130 9.17 10.25 1.49
N MET A 131 8.60 11.36 1.97
CA MET A 131 8.46 11.62 3.40
C MET A 131 7.58 10.57 4.10
N ASP A 132 6.40 10.26 3.54
CA ASP A 132 5.48 9.25 4.07
C ASP A 132 6.19 7.89 4.22
N GLU A 133 6.92 7.45 3.19
CA GLU A 133 7.60 6.16 3.21
C GLU A 133 8.83 6.19 4.13
N ALA A 134 9.58 7.29 4.20
CA ALA A 134 10.70 7.42 5.15
C ALA A 134 10.21 7.34 6.60
N MET A 135 9.11 8.02 6.92
CA MET A 135 8.47 7.94 8.24
C MET A 135 7.94 6.53 8.52
N ARG A 136 7.38 5.85 7.51
CA ARG A 136 6.93 4.47 7.64
C ARG A 136 8.09 3.52 7.92
N LEU A 137 9.19 3.64 7.17
CA LEU A 137 10.35 2.77 7.28
C LEU A 137 11.06 2.93 8.63
N SER A 138 11.34 4.17 9.04
CA SER A 138 12.08 4.47 10.27
C SER A 138 11.17 4.49 11.51
N GLY A 139 9.93 4.91 11.37
CA GLY A 139 8.99 5.14 12.47
C GLY A 139 8.12 3.94 12.82
N ALA A 140 8.15 2.84 12.06
CA ALA A 140 7.29 1.67 12.32
C ALA A 140 7.43 1.11 13.74
N SER A 141 8.66 1.03 14.27
CA SER A 141 8.89 0.54 15.64
C SER A 141 8.33 1.52 16.67
N TYR A 142 8.60 2.82 16.48
CA TYR A 142 8.09 3.88 17.35
C TYR A 142 6.56 3.91 17.38
N LEU A 143 5.92 3.85 16.21
CA LEU A 143 4.46 3.84 16.10
C LEU A 143 3.85 2.64 16.85
N ARG A 144 4.48 1.46 16.73
CA ARG A 144 4.06 0.27 17.48
C ARG A 144 4.27 0.46 18.98
N SER A 145 5.39 0.98 19.45
CA SER A 145 5.62 1.14 20.89
C SER A 145 4.66 2.14 21.53
N VAL A 146 4.32 3.21 20.83
CA VAL A 146 3.42 4.26 21.33
C VAL A 146 1.96 3.82 21.30
N LEU A 147 1.48 3.30 20.17
CA LEU A 147 0.03 3.04 20.01
C LEU A 147 -0.42 1.64 20.44
N ARG A 148 0.47 0.63 20.42
CA ARG A 148 0.08 -0.76 20.70
C ARG A 148 -0.53 -0.98 22.08
N PRO A 149 -0.02 -0.40 23.18
CA PRO A 149 -0.63 -0.61 24.51
C PRO A 149 -2.07 -0.11 24.56
N THR A 150 -2.31 1.11 24.09
CA THR A 150 -3.63 1.73 24.12
C THR A 150 -4.59 1.05 23.15
N LEU A 151 -4.14 0.66 21.95
CA LEU A 151 -4.94 -0.12 21.00
C LEU A 151 -5.30 -1.50 21.56
N ALA A 152 -4.39 -2.18 22.24
CA ALA A 152 -4.68 -3.47 22.89
C ALA A 152 -5.73 -3.32 23.99
N ALA A 153 -5.67 -2.24 24.78
CA ALA A 153 -6.69 -1.91 25.78
C ALA A 153 -8.07 -1.68 25.13
N VAL A 154 -8.14 -0.87 24.07
CA VAL A 154 -9.39 -0.61 23.32
C VAL A 154 -10.00 -1.92 22.80
N LEU A 155 -9.19 -2.80 22.23
CA LEU A 155 -9.65 -4.08 21.67
C LEU A 155 -10.11 -5.07 22.75
N THR A 156 -9.54 -4.98 23.96
CA THR A 156 -9.87 -5.85 25.09
C THR A 156 -11.13 -5.36 25.81
N GLU A 157 -11.16 -4.07 26.14
CA GLU A 157 -12.22 -3.44 26.94
C GLU A 157 -13.50 -3.21 26.12
N LYS A 158 -13.38 -2.94 24.81
CA LYS A 158 -14.50 -2.73 23.86
C LYS A 158 -15.57 -1.74 24.35
N ARG A 159 -15.13 -0.73 25.12
CA ARG A 159 -16.03 0.30 25.65
C ARG A 159 -16.69 1.10 24.52
N PRO A 160 -17.99 1.42 24.62
CA PRO A 160 -18.66 2.26 23.64
C PRO A 160 -18.11 3.68 23.68
N CYS A 161 -17.75 4.21 22.52
CA CYS A 161 -17.21 5.56 22.31
C CYS A 161 -18.02 6.39 21.30
N GLU A 162 -19.18 5.89 20.86
CA GLU A 162 -20.05 6.60 19.94
C GLU A 162 -20.69 7.81 20.64
N ILE A 163 -20.53 8.99 20.07
CA ILE A 163 -21.03 10.25 20.63
C ILE A 163 -22.10 10.91 19.75
N ASP A 164 -22.35 10.38 18.55
CA ASP A 164 -23.38 10.89 17.65
C ASP A 164 -24.78 10.66 18.25
N PRO A 165 -25.54 11.72 18.59
CA PRO A 165 -26.87 11.58 19.17
C PRO A 165 -27.86 10.83 18.28
N ALA A 166 -27.65 10.80 16.96
CA ALA A 166 -28.51 10.05 16.03
C ALA A 166 -28.28 8.53 16.11
N ARG A 167 -27.08 8.11 16.55
CA ARG A 167 -26.63 6.70 16.56
C ARG A 167 -26.63 6.08 17.96
N VAL A 168 -26.72 6.89 19.02
CA VAL A 168 -26.73 6.43 20.41
C VAL A 168 -28.16 6.34 20.97
N LYS A 169 -28.55 5.15 21.42
CA LYS A 169 -29.80 4.93 22.16
C LYS A 169 -29.51 4.09 23.41
N PRO A 170 -29.82 4.55 24.63
CA PRO A 170 -30.43 5.83 25.02
C PRO A 170 -29.44 7.01 25.07
N SER A 171 -29.92 8.25 24.90
CA SER A 171 -29.10 9.48 24.92
C SER A 171 -28.27 9.67 26.21
N ALA A 172 -28.72 9.11 27.33
CA ALA A 172 -27.96 9.10 28.59
C ALA A 172 -26.59 8.37 28.47
N ALA A 173 -26.44 7.46 27.51
CA ALA A 173 -25.18 6.77 27.26
C ALA A 173 -24.11 7.67 26.62
N ILE A 174 -24.48 8.80 25.99
CA ILE A 174 -23.54 9.71 25.31
C ILE A 174 -22.50 10.26 26.29
N ALA A 175 -22.93 10.67 27.50
CA ALA A 175 -22.02 11.19 28.52
C ALA A 175 -20.98 10.14 28.96
N THR A 176 -21.40 8.88 29.08
CA THR A 176 -20.52 7.76 29.42
C THR A 176 -19.58 7.43 28.26
N ASN A 177 -20.08 7.42 27.03
CA ASN A 177 -19.29 7.15 25.83
C ASN A 177 -18.23 8.23 25.59
N LEU A 178 -18.57 9.50 25.85
CA LEU A 178 -17.63 10.61 25.79
C LEU A 178 -16.52 10.47 26.84
N ALA A 179 -16.84 10.06 28.05
CA ALA A 179 -15.84 9.79 29.09
C ALA A 179 -14.89 8.64 28.67
N ASN A 180 -15.44 7.55 28.10
CA ASN A 180 -14.63 6.45 27.56
C ASN A 180 -13.70 6.92 26.43
N LEU A 181 -14.21 7.73 25.50
CA LEU A 181 -13.44 8.26 24.39
C LEU A 181 -12.29 9.16 24.89
N LYS A 182 -12.57 10.05 25.84
CA LYS A 182 -11.58 10.94 26.45
C LYS A 182 -10.47 10.16 27.14
N ASP A 183 -10.81 9.16 27.95
CA ASP A 183 -9.82 8.30 28.62
C ASP A 183 -8.91 7.59 27.62
N TYR A 184 -9.44 7.02 26.53
CA TYR A 184 -8.58 6.43 25.50
C TYR A 184 -7.69 7.46 24.80
N VAL A 185 -8.21 8.65 24.51
CA VAL A 185 -7.43 9.73 23.87
C VAL A 185 -6.30 10.19 24.80
N GLU A 186 -6.60 10.44 26.07
CA GLU A 186 -5.61 10.83 27.07
C GLU A 186 -4.50 9.78 27.20
N ARG A 187 -4.84 8.49 27.17
CA ARG A 187 -3.83 7.40 27.15
C ARG A 187 -2.96 7.35 25.89
N VAL A 188 -3.41 7.89 24.76
CA VAL A 188 -2.59 7.99 23.54
C VAL A 188 -1.65 9.20 23.58
N PHE A 189 -2.06 10.28 24.24
CA PHE A 189 -1.33 11.55 24.28
C PHE A 189 -0.54 11.78 25.59
N ALA A 190 -0.58 10.84 26.53
CA ALA A 190 0.24 10.82 27.74
C ALA A 190 1.67 10.37 27.45
#